data_AF-A0A966PW73-F1
#
_entry.id   AF-A0A966PW73-F1
#
_cell.length_a   1.000
_cell.length_b   1.000
_cell.length_c   1.000
_cell.angle_alpha   90.00
_cell.angle_beta   90.00
_cell.angle_gamma   90.00
#
_symmetry.space_group_name_H-M   'P 1'
#
loop_
_entity.id
_entity.type
_entity.pdbx_description
1 polymer ?
#
loop_
_entity_poly.entity_id
_entity_poly.type
_entity_poly.pdbx_seq_one_letter_code
_entity_poly.pdbx_strand_id
1 'polypeptide(L)'
;ESKTSVHQFLGEGKYIPHLNAIYAGLGIPPTLTGTFGGGGTTNNFISLKTLTQRLEYGRKTLTSFWKQEIALVQKAMGFRYPAKIEFDKMDLSNEDAEKALLIQLADRNIISDELIQRMFGVDPDIEKARINRESSERDTNRMTKKAGPYHDANFDKSLKKIALQLGIAAPSQVGLELEPKKRNELNLLEMKAEFPAAPKVGGFGGGTPQDQNQPTGVSGQGRPKNVKDTQKRKTKKFSPQTGASLNIWAIESQDKISDIMNPQLLEFYNKKNMRSLSSSEYDEAEDVKTKILLSLEPFEEVTEELVLSKLNTLNSIDINNDFINYKNFIKVINNEINRSLTSEEIKYTKAYLYKTVYIPE
;
A
#
# COMPACT_ATOMS: atom_id res chain seq x y z
N GLU A 1 -34.26 -40.30 26.69
CA GLU A 1 -33.46 -40.51 25.47
C GLU A 1 -32.39 -39.42 25.38
N SER A 2 -31.16 -39.74 25.78
CA SER A 2 -30.04 -38.81 25.69
C SER A 2 -29.61 -38.70 24.23
N LYS A 3 -29.76 -37.50 23.64
CA LYS A 3 -29.20 -37.17 22.32
C LYS A 3 -27.68 -37.08 22.45
N THR A 4 -26.99 -38.22 22.48
CA THR A 4 -25.55 -38.29 22.36
C THR A 4 -25.18 -37.98 20.92
N SER A 5 -24.62 -36.79 20.70
CA SER A 5 -24.07 -36.36 19.43
C SER A 5 -22.87 -37.26 19.06
N VAL A 6 -23.12 -38.31 18.28
CA VAL A 6 -22.14 -39.33 17.86
C VAL A 6 -20.86 -38.71 17.24
N HIS A 7 -20.98 -37.52 16.66
CA HIS A 7 -19.86 -36.76 16.08
C HIS A 7 -18.82 -36.30 17.11
N GLN A 8 -19.17 -36.12 18.38
CA GLN A 8 -18.24 -35.77 19.46
C GLN A 8 -17.47 -36.99 20.01
N PHE A 9 -18.00 -38.20 19.85
CA PHE A 9 -17.41 -39.41 20.43
C PHE A 9 -16.29 -40.04 19.59
N LEU A 10 -16.26 -39.79 18.28
CA LEU A 10 -15.35 -40.47 17.36
C LEU A 10 -14.06 -39.69 17.03
N GLY A 11 -13.92 -38.46 17.55
CA GLY A 11 -12.77 -37.59 17.31
C GLY A 11 -12.59 -37.18 15.84
N GLU A 12 -11.87 -36.09 15.58
CA GLU A 12 -11.60 -35.63 14.21
C GLU A 12 -10.81 -36.65 13.38
N GLY A 13 -9.95 -37.45 14.03
CA GLY A 13 -9.07 -38.42 13.39
C GLY A 13 -9.76 -39.51 12.57
N LYS A 14 -11.01 -39.87 12.88
CA LYS A 14 -11.77 -40.87 12.10
C LYS A 14 -12.47 -40.26 10.88
N TYR A 15 -12.87 -38.99 10.93
CA TYR A 15 -13.60 -38.34 9.84
C TYR A 15 -12.68 -37.86 8.72
N ILE A 16 -11.46 -37.44 9.04
CA ILE A 16 -10.44 -36.99 8.07
C ILE A 16 -10.22 -38.00 6.92
N PRO A 17 -9.96 -39.29 7.16
CA PRO A 17 -9.72 -40.25 6.07
C PRO A 17 -10.97 -40.50 5.21
N HIS A 18 -12.17 -40.49 5.79
CA HIS A 18 -13.41 -40.62 5.03
C HIS A 18 -13.69 -39.39 4.17
N LEU A 19 -13.46 -38.18 4.70
CA LEU A 19 -13.59 -36.93 3.94
C LEU A 19 -12.56 -36.86 2.81
N ASN A 20 -11.31 -37.25 3.06
CA ASN A 20 -10.29 -37.32 2.02
C ASN A 20 -10.64 -38.33 0.91
N ALA A 21 -11.26 -39.47 1.25
CA ALA A 21 -11.73 -40.43 0.26
C ALA A 21 -12.88 -39.86 -0.59
N ILE A 22 -13.81 -39.11 0.03
CA ILE A 22 -14.90 -38.41 -0.68
C ILE A 22 -14.31 -37.35 -1.62
N TYR A 23 -13.38 -36.52 -1.15
CA TYR A 23 -12.71 -35.51 -1.97
C TYR A 23 -11.91 -36.14 -3.11
N ALA A 24 -11.20 -37.24 -2.87
CA ALA A 24 -10.52 -37.98 -3.92
C ALA A 24 -11.50 -38.56 -4.96
N GLY A 25 -12.67 -39.04 -4.54
CA GLY A 25 -13.74 -39.49 -5.42
C GLY A 25 -14.35 -38.37 -6.27
N LEU A 26 -14.48 -37.17 -5.70
CA LEU A 26 -14.85 -35.94 -6.41
C LEU A 26 -13.71 -35.38 -7.29
N GLY A 27 -12.52 -35.97 -7.21
CA GLY A 27 -11.37 -35.56 -7.99
C GLY A 27 -10.62 -34.35 -7.46
N ILE A 28 -10.84 -33.98 -6.19
CA ILE A 28 -10.12 -32.94 -5.46
C ILE A 28 -8.90 -33.59 -4.77
N PRO A 29 -7.67 -33.18 -5.13
CA PRO A 29 -6.46 -33.76 -4.54
C PRO A 29 -6.36 -33.51 -3.02
N PRO A 30 -5.91 -34.51 -2.23
CA PRO A 30 -5.77 -34.37 -0.78
C PRO A 30 -4.68 -33.35 -0.37
N THR A 31 -3.79 -32.98 -1.29
CA THR A 31 -2.82 -31.90 -1.09
C THR A 31 -3.48 -30.52 -0.94
N LEU A 32 -4.72 -30.35 -1.42
CA LEU A 32 -5.49 -29.11 -1.31
C LEU A 32 -6.46 -29.11 -0.12
N THR A 33 -6.72 -30.27 0.49
CA THR A 33 -7.67 -30.41 1.62
C THR A 33 -7.01 -30.27 2.98
N GLY A 34 -5.72 -29.91 3.03
CA GLY A 34 -5.03 -29.55 4.27
C GLY A 34 -4.47 -30.73 5.08
N THR A 35 -4.26 -31.91 4.50
CA THR A 35 -3.51 -32.97 5.19
C THR A 35 -2.05 -32.55 5.43
N PHE A 36 -1.80 -31.99 6.62
CA PHE A 36 -0.48 -31.67 7.15
C PHE A 36 0.34 -32.96 7.30
N GLY A 37 1.26 -33.22 6.36
CA GLY A 37 2.27 -34.27 6.58
C GLY A 37 2.93 -34.92 5.37
N GLY A 38 2.50 -34.68 4.12
CA GLY A 38 2.96 -35.56 3.02
C GLY A 38 3.11 -34.98 1.61
N GLY A 39 3.33 -33.68 1.44
CA GLY A 39 3.37 -33.06 0.10
C GLY A 39 4.65 -32.31 -0.21
N GLY A 40 5.59 -32.94 -0.92
CA GLY A 40 6.66 -32.20 -1.60
C GLY A 40 6.08 -31.20 -2.61
N THR A 41 6.75 -30.06 -2.81
CA THR A 41 6.31 -28.96 -3.69
C THR A 41 5.88 -29.42 -5.09
N THR A 42 6.51 -30.46 -5.62
CA THR A 42 6.18 -31.09 -6.91
C THR A 42 4.83 -31.80 -6.93
N ASN A 43 4.44 -32.48 -5.85
CA ASN A 43 3.17 -33.22 -5.78
C ASN A 43 1.98 -32.26 -5.74
N ASN A 44 2.14 -31.10 -5.10
CA ASN A 44 1.10 -30.07 -5.04
C ASN A 44 0.90 -29.43 -6.42
N PHE A 45 1.98 -29.20 -7.17
CA PHE A 45 1.92 -28.63 -8.53
C PHE A 45 1.22 -29.57 -9.52
N ILE A 46 1.55 -30.85 -9.54
CA ILE A 46 0.90 -31.84 -10.43
C ILE A 46 -0.59 -31.94 -10.09
N SER A 47 -0.91 -32.00 -8.79
CA SER A 47 -2.29 -32.05 -8.29
C SER A 47 -3.12 -30.86 -8.76
N LEU A 48 -2.59 -29.64 -8.60
CA LEU A 48 -3.23 -28.41 -9.10
C LEU A 48 -3.43 -28.45 -10.61
N LYS A 49 -2.40 -28.84 -11.38
CA LYS A 49 -2.49 -28.93 -12.84
C LYS A 49 -3.61 -29.87 -13.30
N THR A 50 -3.74 -31.04 -12.67
CA THR A 50 -4.80 -32.01 -13.03
C THR A 50 -6.21 -31.51 -12.69
N LEU A 51 -6.37 -30.80 -11.57
CA LEU A 51 -7.64 -30.18 -11.20
C LEU A 51 -8.04 -29.09 -12.21
N THR A 52 -7.10 -28.21 -12.58
CA THR A 52 -7.33 -27.17 -13.58
C THR A 52 -7.77 -27.77 -14.92
N GLN A 53 -7.10 -28.83 -15.39
CA GLN A 53 -7.46 -29.51 -16.64
C GLN A 53 -8.88 -30.10 -16.61
N ARG A 54 -9.31 -30.66 -15.47
CA ARG A 54 -10.68 -31.18 -15.30
C ARG A 54 -11.73 -30.07 -15.31
N LEU A 55 -11.45 -28.96 -14.63
CA LEU A 55 -12.32 -27.78 -14.65
C LEU A 55 -12.43 -27.19 -16.06
N GLU A 56 -11.33 -27.09 -16.80
CA GLU A 56 -11.33 -26.67 -18.20
C GLU A 56 -12.15 -27.62 -19.09
N TYR A 57 -12.06 -28.93 -18.87
CA TYR A 57 -12.88 -29.91 -19.57
C TYR A 57 -14.37 -29.72 -19.28
N GLY A 58 -14.75 -29.51 -18.02
CA GLY A 58 -16.12 -29.19 -17.62
C GLY A 58 -16.63 -27.91 -18.30
N ARG A 59 -15.81 -26.85 -18.30
CA ARG A 59 -16.11 -25.58 -19.00
C ARG A 59 -16.32 -25.80 -20.50
N LYS A 60 -15.46 -26.58 -21.17
CA LYS A 60 -15.62 -26.90 -22.60
C LYS A 60 -16.92 -27.62 -22.91
N THR A 61 -17.30 -28.58 -22.07
CA THR A 61 -18.54 -29.34 -22.22
C THR A 61 -19.76 -28.43 -22.08
N LEU A 62 -19.79 -27.59 -21.03
CA LEU A 62 -20.84 -26.59 -20.84
C LEU A 62 -20.91 -25.59 -22.00
N THR A 63 -19.75 -25.12 -22.46
CA THR A 63 -19.65 -24.19 -23.59
C THR A 63 -20.23 -24.81 -24.86
N SER A 64 -19.92 -26.07 -25.13
CA SER A 64 -20.44 -26.78 -26.31
C SER A 64 -21.96 -26.91 -26.25
N PHE A 65 -22.50 -27.28 -25.10
CA PHE A 65 -23.94 -27.39 -24.88
C PHE A 65 -24.64 -26.04 -25.09
N TRP A 66 -24.22 -25.01 -24.36
CA TRP A 66 -24.87 -23.70 -24.43
C TRP A 66 -24.72 -23.02 -25.80
N LYS A 67 -23.61 -23.24 -26.52
CA LYS A 67 -23.46 -22.71 -27.89
C LYS A 67 -24.54 -23.25 -28.84
N GLN A 68 -24.93 -24.51 -28.69
CA GLN A 68 -25.97 -25.13 -29.50
C GLN A 68 -27.34 -24.53 -29.14
N GLU A 69 -27.67 -24.46 -27.85
CA GLU A 69 -28.93 -23.90 -27.37
C GLU A 69 -29.10 -22.42 -27.74
N ILE A 70 -28.05 -21.61 -27.57
CA ILE A 70 -28.07 -20.19 -27.93
C ILE A 70 -28.30 -20.00 -29.43
N ALA A 71 -27.73 -20.88 -30.28
CA ALA A 71 -27.94 -20.81 -31.73
C ALA A 71 -29.39 -21.12 -32.11
N LEU A 72 -30.05 -22.04 -31.41
CA LEU A 72 -31.48 -22.33 -31.60
C LEU A 72 -32.34 -21.13 -31.18
N VAL A 73 -32.06 -20.57 -30.00
CA VAL A 73 -32.77 -19.36 -29.50
C VAL A 73 -32.56 -18.17 -30.43
N GLN A 74 -31.35 -17.97 -30.95
CA GLN A 74 -31.04 -16.90 -31.90
C GLN A 74 -31.93 -17.02 -33.15
N LYS A 75 -32.04 -18.22 -33.72
CA LYS A 75 -32.87 -18.48 -34.91
C LYS A 75 -34.36 -18.28 -34.61
N ALA A 76 -34.84 -18.72 -33.45
CA ALA A 76 -36.24 -18.58 -33.05
C ALA A 76 -36.64 -17.13 -32.77
N MET A 77 -35.75 -16.35 -32.16
CA MET A 77 -36.02 -14.97 -31.73
C MET A 77 -35.62 -13.90 -32.76
N GLY A 78 -34.91 -14.28 -33.83
CA GLY A 78 -34.49 -13.36 -34.88
C GLY A 78 -33.37 -12.40 -34.47
N PHE A 79 -32.56 -12.74 -33.46
CA PHE A 79 -31.46 -11.88 -33.04
C PHE A 79 -30.33 -11.84 -34.07
N ARG A 80 -29.82 -10.64 -34.37
CA ARG A 80 -28.72 -10.42 -35.34
C ARG A 80 -27.43 -11.13 -34.94
N TYR A 81 -27.16 -11.23 -33.64
CA TYR A 81 -25.97 -11.90 -33.10
C TYR A 81 -26.37 -12.88 -31.98
N PRO A 82 -25.73 -14.06 -31.87
CA PRO A 82 -25.95 -14.98 -30.75
C PRO A 82 -25.38 -14.42 -29.44
N ALA A 83 -25.95 -14.85 -28.32
CA ALA A 83 -25.35 -14.57 -27.01
C ALA A 83 -23.98 -15.26 -26.88
N LYS A 84 -23.01 -14.59 -26.26
CA LYS A 84 -21.69 -15.15 -25.96
C LYS A 84 -21.65 -15.59 -24.50
N ILE A 85 -21.01 -16.73 -24.24
CA ILE A 85 -20.83 -17.30 -22.89
C ILE A 85 -19.49 -16.83 -22.36
N GLU A 86 -19.49 -16.29 -21.15
CA GLU A 86 -18.31 -15.82 -20.45
C GLU A 86 -18.21 -16.56 -19.10
N PHE A 87 -17.01 -16.91 -18.67
CA PHE A 87 -16.75 -17.54 -17.38
C PHE A 87 -15.81 -16.67 -16.57
N ASP A 88 -16.03 -16.59 -15.26
CA ASP A 88 -15.06 -15.98 -14.37
C ASP A 88 -13.71 -16.70 -14.45
N LYS A 89 -12.64 -15.91 -14.50
CA LYS A 89 -11.26 -16.42 -14.41
C LYS A 89 -10.94 -16.59 -12.92
N MET A 90 -10.61 -17.81 -12.51
CA MET A 90 -10.10 -18.06 -11.17
C MET A 90 -8.57 -18.03 -11.25
N ASP A 91 -7.98 -16.88 -10.96
CA ASP A 91 -6.53 -16.77 -10.81
C ASP A 91 -6.15 -16.98 -9.34
N LEU A 92 -5.18 -17.85 -9.09
CA LEU A 92 -4.64 -18.11 -7.73
C LEU A 92 -3.36 -17.30 -7.47
N SER A 93 -2.93 -16.49 -8.45
CA SER A 93 -1.75 -15.62 -8.35
C SER A 93 -2.12 -14.25 -7.76
N ASN A 94 -1.11 -13.38 -7.56
CA ASN A 94 -1.32 -12.02 -7.07
C ASN A 94 -1.94 -11.16 -8.19
N GLU A 95 -3.26 -11.20 -8.27
CA GLU A 95 -4.06 -10.53 -9.28
C GLU A 95 -3.87 -9.00 -9.24
N ASP A 96 -3.65 -8.43 -8.06
CA ASP A 96 -3.46 -6.97 -7.89
C ASP A 96 -2.17 -6.50 -8.57
N ALA A 97 -1.08 -7.26 -8.44
CA ALA A 97 0.20 -6.92 -9.05
C ALA A 97 0.17 -7.05 -10.58
N GLU A 98 -0.48 -8.11 -11.11
CA GLU A 98 -0.63 -8.31 -12.55
C GLU A 98 -1.51 -7.20 -13.17
N LYS A 99 -2.66 -6.90 -12.55
CA LYS A 99 -3.56 -5.83 -13.00
C LYS A 99 -2.90 -4.47 -12.96
N ALA A 100 -2.14 -4.17 -11.91
CA ALA A 100 -1.39 -2.91 -11.81
C ALA A 100 -0.33 -2.80 -12.91
N LEU A 101 0.38 -3.89 -13.23
CA LEU A 101 1.34 -3.91 -14.33
C LEU A 101 0.66 -3.71 -15.69
N LEU A 102 -0.48 -4.37 -15.93
CA LEU A 102 -1.26 -4.20 -17.16
C LEU A 102 -1.72 -2.75 -17.35
N ILE A 103 -2.22 -2.10 -16.29
CA ILE A 103 -2.59 -0.67 -16.34
C ILE A 103 -1.37 0.18 -16.67
N GLN A 104 -0.22 -0.05 -16.05
CA GLN A 104 1.00 0.71 -16.34
C GLN A 104 1.49 0.53 -17.77
N LEU A 105 1.40 -0.69 -18.32
CA LEU A 105 1.77 -0.96 -19.71
C LEU A 105 0.81 -0.28 -20.68
N ALA A 106 -0.47 -0.21 -20.35
CA ALA A 106 -1.49 0.48 -21.12
C ALA A 106 -1.33 1.99 -21.11
N ASP A 107 -1.11 2.59 -19.93
CA ASP A 107 -0.86 4.02 -19.78
C ASP A 107 0.39 4.46 -20.53
N ARG A 108 1.41 3.59 -20.62
CA ARG A 108 2.62 3.79 -21.43
C ARG A 108 2.42 3.49 -22.92
N ASN A 109 1.21 3.10 -23.32
CA ASN A 109 0.83 2.75 -24.68
C ASN A 109 1.71 1.64 -25.28
N ILE A 110 2.15 0.69 -24.44
CA ILE A 110 2.93 -0.49 -24.86
C ILE A 110 2.00 -1.62 -25.30
N ILE A 111 0.83 -1.72 -24.65
CA ILE A 111 -0.22 -2.68 -24.98
C ILE A 111 -1.50 -1.95 -25.37
N SER A 112 -2.35 -2.60 -26.18
CA SER A 112 -3.65 -2.04 -26.55
C SER A 112 -4.68 -2.19 -25.44
N ASP A 113 -5.64 -1.27 -25.40
CA ASP A 113 -6.80 -1.33 -24.49
C ASP A 113 -7.62 -2.61 -24.71
N GLU A 114 -7.68 -3.12 -25.94
CA GLU A 114 -8.33 -4.39 -26.27
C GLU A 114 -7.63 -5.58 -25.60
N LEU A 115 -6.30 -5.54 -25.48
CA LEU A 115 -5.55 -6.60 -24.81
C LEU A 115 -5.87 -6.61 -23.32
N ILE A 116 -5.99 -5.43 -22.69
CA ILE A 116 -6.40 -5.31 -21.29
C ILE A 116 -7.78 -5.96 -21.13
N GLN A 117 -8.76 -5.56 -21.93
CA GLN A 117 -10.12 -6.11 -21.84
C GLN A 117 -10.11 -7.63 -21.94
N ARG A 118 -9.33 -8.20 -22.88
CA ARG A 118 -9.16 -9.66 -23.01
C ARG A 118 -8.47 -10.31 -21.80
N MET A 119 -7.46 -9.67 -21.22
CA MET A 119 -6.77 -10.16 -20.03
C MET A 119 -7.69 -10.20 -18.81
N PHE A 120 -8.63 -9.25 -18.72
CA PHE A 120 -9.70 -9.21 -17.73
C PHE A 120 -10.90 -10.11 -18.07
N GLY A 121 -10.86 -10.86 -19.18
CA GLY A 121 -11.92 -11.79 -19.60
C GLY A 121 -13.04 -11.19 -20.43
N VAL A 122 -13.02 -9.87 -20.65
CA VAL A 122 -14.06 -9.14 -21.37
C VAL A 122 -13.84 -9.20 -22.88
N ASP A 123 -14.91 -9.42 -23.64
CA ASP A 123 -14.87 -9.37 -25.11
C ASP A 123 -14.84 -7.91 -25.61
N PRO A 124 -13.79 -7.49 -26.33
CA PRO A 124 -13.65 -6.10 -26.78
C PRO A 124 -14.79 -5.61 -27.69
N ASP A 125 -15.37 -6.50 -28.49
CA ASP A 125 -16.45 -6.11 -29.41
C ASP A 125 -17.72 -5.73 -28.64
N ILE A 126 -18.00 -6.47 -27.57
CA ILE A 126 -19.15 -6.21 -26.70
C ILE A 126 -18.91 -4.95 -25.87
N GLU A 127 -17.71 -4.80 -25.32
CA GLU A 127 -17.38 -3.64 -24.50
C GLU A 127 -17.40 -2.36 -25.33
N LYS A 128 -16.91 -2.39 -26.57
CA LYS A 128 -17.04 -1.28 -27.51
C LYS A 128 -18.51 -0.92 -27.79
N ALA A 129 -19.38 -1.91 -27.96
CA ALA A 129 -20.81 -1.67 -28.15
C ALA A 129 -21.46 -1.04 -26.90
N ARG A 130 -21.05 -1.47 -25.69
CA ARG A 130 -21.47 -0.85 -24.42
C ARG A 130 -21.00 0.60 -24.32
N ILE A 131 -19.71 0.85 -24.55
CA ILE A 131 -19.11 2.19 -24.50
C ILE A 131 -19.82 3.13 -25.48
N ASN A 132 -20.14 2.68 -26.70
CA ASN A 132 -20.86 3.49 -27.68
C ASN A 132 -22.29 3.82 -27.22
N ARG A 133 -23.00 2.85 -26.64
CA ARG A 133 -24.33 3.07 -26.07
C ARG A 133 -24.25 4.08 -24.91
N GLU A 134 -23.31 3.89 -23.99
CA GLU A 134 -23.08 4.82 -22.90
C GLU A 134 -22.74 6.23 -23.39
N SER A 135 -21.87 6.36 -24.40
CA SER A 135 -21.51 7.65 -24.97
C SER A 135 -22.73 8.35 -25.54
N SER A 136 -23.57 7.64 -26.30
CA SER A 136 -24.81 8.19 -26.84
C SER A 136 -25.79 8.64 -25.74
N GLU A 137 -25.92 7.87 -24.65
CA GLU A 137 -26.74 8.26 -23.50
C GLU A 137 -26.19 9.49 -22.75
N ARG A 138 -24.86 9.64 -22.71
CA ARG A 138 -24.20 10.84 -22.17
C ARG A 138 -24.40 12.07 -23.05
N ASP A 139 -24.28 11.91 -24.36
CA ASP A 139 -24.47 12.99 -25.33
C ASP A 139 -25.93 13.49 -25.34
N THR A 140 -26.88 12.58 -25.12
CA THR A 140 -28.32 12.90 -25.00
C THR A 140 -28.73 13.39 -23.60
N ASN A 141 -27.77 13.64 -22.70
CA ASN A 141 -28.01 14.04 -21.29
C ASN A 141 -28.90 13.08 -20.49
N ARG A 142 -29.11 11.83 -20.96
CA ARG A 142 -29.78 10.78 -20.18
C ARG A 142 -28.88 10.20 -19.11
N MET A 143 -27.57 10.32 -19.30
CA MET A 143 -26.53 9.95 -18.34
C MET A 143 -25.55 11.11 -18.13
N THR A 144 -24.94 11.20 -16.95
CA THR A 144 -23.96 12.23 -16.62
C THR A 144 -22.65 12.05 -17.38
N LYS A 145 -22.01 13.16 -17.78
CA LYS A 145 -20.71 13.14 -18.45
C LYS A 145 -19.63 12.61 -17.51
N LYS A 146 -18.70 11.81 -18.04
CA LYS A 146 -17.55 11.30 -17.26
C LYS A 146 -16.73 12.48 -16.75
N ALA A 147 -16.41 12.48 -15.47
CA ALA A 147 -15.42 13.37 -14.85
C ALA A 147 -14.38 12.49 -14.15
N GLY A 148 -13.11 12.84 -14.28
CA GLY A 148 -12.01 12.15 -13.61
C GLY A 148 -10.84 13.09 -13.39
N PRO A 149 -9.78 12.66 -12.67
CA PRO A 149 -8.61 13.49 -12.37
C PRO A 149 -7.95 14.13 -13.60
N TYR A 150 -8.11 13.50 -14.77
CA TYR A 150 -7.54 13.94 -16.04
C TYR A 150 -8.59 14.38 -17.08
N HIS A 151 -9.88 14.39 -16.73
CA HIS A 151 -10.95 14.79 -17.65
C HIS A 151 -12.05 15.57 -16.93
N ASP A 152 -12.14 16.87 -17.21
CA ASP A 152 -13.19 17.73 -16.71
C ASP A 152 -14.44 17.63 -17.59
N ALA A 153 -15.52 17.06 -17.04
CA ALA A 153 -16.84 16.99 -17.69
C ALA A 153 -17.39 18.37 -18.13
N ASN A 154 -16.94 19.44 -17.48
CA ASN A 154 -17.37 20.82 -17.70
C ASN A 154 -16.17 21.73 -18.04
N PHE A 155 -15.33 21.33 -18.99
CA PHE A 155 -14.16 22.10 -19.42
C PHE A 155 -14.46 23.59 -19.68
N ASP A 156 -15.56 23.90 -20.37
CA ASP A 156 -15.98 25.29 -20.62
C ASP A 156 -16.26 26.08 -19.34
N LYS A 157 -16.93 25.47 -18.34
CA LYS A 157 -17.16 26.13 -17.04
C LYS A 157 -15.87 26.29 -16.24
N SER A 158 -14.95 25.33 -16.35
CA SER A 158 -13.62 25.38 -15.72
C SER A 158 -12.79 26.54 -16.31
N LEU A 159 -12.75 26.67 -17.64
CA LEU A 159 -12.12 27.79 -18.33
C LEU A 159 -12.75 29.13 -17.95
N LYS A 160 -14.08 29.21 -17.93
CA LYS A 160 -14.81 30.41 -17.50
C LYS A 160 -14.46 30.78 -16.05
N LYS A 161 -14.40 29.81 -15.14
CA LYS A 161 -13.97 30.03 -13.75
C LYS A 161 -12.54 30.55 -13.67
N ILE A 162 -11.61 29.96 -14.42
CA ILE A 162 -10.20 30.39 -14.46
C ILE A 162 -10.07 31.80 -15.04
N ALA A 163 -10.77 32.11 -16.13
CA ALA A 163 -10.75 33.43 -16.76
C ALA A 163 -11.29 34.52 -15.82
N LEU A 164 -12.34 34.22 -15.05
CA LEU A 164 -12.90 35.10 -14.02
C LEU A 164 -11.93 35.27 -12.84
N GLN A 165 -11.30 34.18 -12.39
CA GLN A 165 -10.35 34.20 -11.27
C GLN A 165 -9.06 34.97 -11.63
N LEU A 166 -8.63 34.91 -12.88
CA LEU A 166 -7.50 35.68 -13.41
C LEU A 166 -7.87 37.12 -13.79
N GLY A 167 -9.16 37.47 -13.82
CA GLY A 167 -9.65 38.79 -14.18
C GLY A 167 -9.51 39.15 -15.67
N ILE A 168 -9.33 38.14 -16.54
CA ILE A 168 -9.18 38.34 -17.99
C ILE A 168 -10.54 38.63 -18.65
N ALA A 169 -11.62 38.08 -18.09
CA ALA A 169 -12.98 38.28 -18.55
C ALA A 169 -13.84 38.88 -17.43
N ALA A 170 -14.72 39.82 -17.78
CA ALA A 170 -15.72 40.33 -16.86
C ALA A 170 -16.86 39.29 -16.68
N PRO A 171 -17.49 39.18 -15.50
CA PRO A 171 -18.65 38.29 -15.29
C PRO A 171 -19.74 38.44 -16.36
N SER A 172 -20.02 39.68 -16.79
CA SER A 172 -20.98 39.98 -17.86
C SER A 172 -20.59 39.38 -19.22
N GLN A 173 -19.29 39.28 -19.53
CA GLN A 173 -18.80 38.67 -20.79
C GLN A 173 -18.87 37.14 -20.76
N VAL A 174 -18.96 36.55 -19.57
CA VAL A 174 -19.09 35.09 -19.38
C VAL A 174 -20.57 34.66 -19.34
N GLY A 175 -21.50 35.61 -19.54
CA GLY A 175 -22.94 35.37 -19.49
C GLY A 175 -23.48 35.25 -18.07
N LEU A 176 -22.74 35.73 -17.07
CA LEU A 176 -23.22 35.88 -15.70
C LEU A 176 -23.76 37.30 -15.55
N GLU A 177 -25.08 37.43 -15.52
CA GLU A 177 -25.72 38.69 -15.13
C GLU A 177 -25.49 38.90 -13.63
N LEU A 178 -24.73 39.93 -13.29
CA LEU A 178 -24.53 40.33 -11.91
C LEU A 178 -25.74 41.13 -11.47
N GLU A 179 -26.49 40.62 -10.49
CA GLU A 179 -27.48 41.44 -9.80
C GLU A 179 -26.79 42.66 -9.14
N PRO A 180 -27.45 43.83 -9.09
CA PRO A 180 -26.90 44.98 -8.41
C PRO A 180 -26.62 44.63 -6.94
N LYS A 181 -25.40 44.93 -6.48
CA LYS A 181 -24.98 44.69 -5.09
C LYS A 181 -26.03 45.23 -4.12
N LYS A 182 -26.43 44.45 -3.12
CA LYS A 182 -27.26 44.99 -2.04
C LYS A 182 -26.46 46.03 -1.26
N ARG A 183 -27.14 47.10 -0.83
CA ARG A 183 -26.55 48.20 -0.06
C ARG A 183 -25.89 47.61 1.19
N ASN A 184 -24.55 47.62 1.25
CA ASN A 184 -23.64 47.11 2.30
C ASN A 184 -22.96 45.74 2.07
N GLU A 185 -23.03 45.13 0.87
CA GLU A 185 -22.22 43.95 0.54
C GLU A 185 -20.87 44.37 -0.09
N LEU A 186 -19.76 44.06 0.60
CA LEU A 186 -18.39 44.31 0.14
C LEU A 186 -17.87 43.11 -0.65
N ASN A 187 -17.24 43.36 -1.81
CA ASN A 187 -16.59 42.29 -2.58
C ASN A 187 -15.30 41.81 -1.88
N LEU A 188 -14.85 40.58 -2.17
CA LEU A 188 -13.62 40.01 -1.59
C LEU A 188 -12.36 40.88 -1.83
N LEU A 189 -12.33 41.63 -2.93
CA LEU A 189 -11.28 42.61 -3.24
C LEU A 189 -11.38 43.89 -2.38
N GLU A 190 -12.61 44.35 -2.12
CA GLU A 190 -12.91 45.53 -1.29
C GLU A 190 -12.67 45.22 0.19
N MET A 191 -13.07 44.03 0.67
CA MET A 191 -12.71 43.52 2.00
C MET A 191 -11.19 43.46 2.21
N LYS A 192 -10.43 43.04 1.18
CA LYS A 192 -8.96 42.97 1.25
C LYS A 192 -8.30 44.35 1.21
N ALA A 193 -8.96 45.35 0.61
CA ALA A 193 -8.50 46.73 0.56
C ALA A 193 -8.84 47.51 1.85
N GLU A 194 -10.00 47.25 2.44
CA GLU A 194 -10.44 47.90 3.69
C GLU A 194 -9.78 47.29 4.95
N PHE A 195 -9.40 46.00 4.89
CA PHE A 195 -8.63 45.34 5.94
C PHE A 195 -7.25 44.92 5.42
N PRO A 196 -6.26 45.84 5.33
CA PRO A 196 -4.87 45.42 5.17
C PRO A 196 -4.53 44.50 6.35
N ALA A 197 -4.04 43.30 6.05
CA ALA A 197 -3.78 42.25 7.03
C ALA A 197 -3.10 42.82 8.29
N ALA A 198 -3.74 42.64 9.45
CA ALA A 198 -3.15 42.97 10.74
C ALA A 198 -1.77 42.31 10.89
N PRO A 199 -0.80 42.95 11.57
CA PRO A 199 0.46 42.29 11.91
C PRO A 199 0.13 41.02 12.70
N LYS A 200 0.67 39.88 12.25
CA LYS A 200 0.45 38.58 12.87
C LYS A 200 0.89 38.62 14.33
N VAL A 201 -0.05 38.78 15.25
CA VAL A 201 0.15 38.47 16.66
C VAL A 201 0.03 36.95 16.81
N GLY A 202 1.01 36.37 17.51
CA GLY A 202 1.36 34.96 17.49
C GLY A 202 0.22 33.98 17.72
N GLY A 203 0.26 32.89 16.95
CA GLY A 203 -0.58 31.71 17.11
C GLY A 203 -0.13 30.58 16.21
N PHE A 204 0.67 29.69 16.81
CA PHE A 204 0.93 28.28 16.45
C PHE A 204 1.58 27.96 15.09
N GLY A 205 2.89 27.70 15.16
CA GLY A 205 3.68 27.08 14.09
C GLY A 205 5.16 27.38 14.29
N GLY A 206 5.82 26.56 15.11
CA GLY A 206 7.23 26.73 15.49
C GLY A 206 8.16 26.68 14.27
N GLY A 207 8.76 27.82 13.96
CA GLY A 207 9.88 27.96 13.04
C GLY A 207 10.81 29.03 13.61
N THR A 208 12.08 28.67 13.79
CA THR A 208 13.16 29.49 14.36
C THR A 208 13.24 30.91 13.79
N PRO A 209 13.66 31.91 14.58
CA PRO A 209 13.79 33.30 14.12
C PRO A 209 14.96 33.43 13.13
N GLN A 210 14.66 33.73 11.86
CA GLN A 210 15.66 34.17 10.90
C GLN A 210 15.50 35.68 10.61
N ASP A 211 16.64 36.36 10.72
CA ASP A 211 16.96 37.78 10.51
C ASP A 211 15.95 38.64 9.74
N GLN A 212 15.53 39.74 10.39
CA GLN A 212 14.68 40.80 9.85
C GLN A 212 15.43 41.82 8.96
N ASN A 213 16.54 41.45 8.30
CA ASN A 213 17.35 42.38 7.51
C ASN A 213 17.56 41.91 6.06
N GLN A 214 16.46 41.62 5.34
CA GLN A 214 16.48 41.60 3.87
C GLN A 214 15.56 42.69 3.32
N PRO A 215 16.07 43.62 2.48
CA PRO A 215 15.22 44.63 1.87
C PRO A 215 14.22 43.96 0.92
N THR A 216 12.94 44.20 1.18
CA THR A 216 11.84 43.85 0.26
C THR A 216 12.02 44.58 -1.06
N GLY A 217 12.28 43.84 -2.15
CA GLY A 217 12.43 44.40 -3.49
C GLY A 217 11.13 45.03 -4.00
N VAL A 218 11.24 46.22 -4.59
CA VAL A 218 10.10 46.98 -5.14
C VAL A 218 9.60 46.33 -6.43
N SER A 219 8.28 46.16 -6.57
CA SER A 219 7.65 45.61 -7.76
C SER A 219 7.95 46.46 -9.01
N GLY A 220 8.77 45.92 -9.91
CA GLY A 220 9.17 46.58 -11.17
C GLY A 220 10.63 46.37 -11.57
N GLN A 221 11.50 45.95 -10.65
CA GLN A 221 12.92 45.65 -10.93
C GLN A 221 13.12 44.21 -11.44
N GLY A 222 12.27 43.79 -12.39
CA GLY A 222 12.47 42.55 -13.13
C GLY A 222 13.62 42.67 -14.13
N ARG A 223 14.24 41.54 -14.46
CA ARG A 223 15.29 41.41 -15.48
C ARG A 223 14.88 42.12 -16.79
N PRO A 224 15.74 42.95 -17.38
CA PRO A 224 15.48 43.54 -18.69
C PRO A 224 15.22 42.44 -19.73
N LYS A 225 14.24 42.66 -20.62
CA LYS A 225 13.86 41.70 -21.66
C LYS A 225 15.11 41.26 -22.46
N ASN A 226 15.26 39.95 -22.68
CA ASN A 226 16.24 39.30 -23.56
C ASN A 226 17.71 39.17 -23.13
N VAL A 227 18.13 39.52 -21.92
CA VAL A 227 19.50 39.23 -21.44
C VAL A 227 19.55 37.82 -20.84
N LYS A 228 20.58 36.99 -21.08
CA LYS A 228 20.78 35.66 -20.44
C LYS A 228 21.40 35.81 -19.04
N ASP A 229 21.06 34.96 -18.06
CA ASP A 229 21.67 35.01 -16.72
C ASP A 229 23.18 34.70 -16.83
N THR A 230 24.03 35.56 -16.29
CA THR A 230 25.49 35.42 -16.30
C THR A 230 25.99 34.33 -15.34
N GLN A 231 25.19 33.93 -14.34
CA GLN A 231 25.54 32.90 -13.37
C GLN A 231 24.49 31.79 -13.37
N LYS A 232 24.93 30.53 -13.25
CA LYS A 232 24.04 29.39 -13.04
C LYS A 232 23.29 29.56 -11.72
N ARG A 233 21.97 29.45 -11.75
CA ARG A 233 21.13 29.49 -10.55
C ARG A 233 21.61 28.44 -9.54
N LYS A 234 21.66 28.81 -8.26
CA LYS A 234 21.95 27.86 -7.18
C LYS A 234 20.91 26.74 -7.22
N THR A 235 21.36 25.51 -7.43
CA THR A 235 20.51 24.32 -7.36
C THR A 235 20.07 24.13 -5.92
N LYS A 236 18.77 23.98 -5.68
CA LYS A 236 18.25 23.62 -4.35
C LYS A 236 18.84 22.26 -3.96
N LYS A 237 19.63 22.21 -2.89
CA LYS A 237 20.01 20.93 -2.28
C LYS A 237 18.80 20.40 -1.53
N PHE A 238 18.29 19.25 -1.96
CA PHE A 238 17.27 18.51 -1.23
C PHE A 238 17.96 17.82 -0.04
N SER A 239 17.66 18.27 1.17
CA SER A 239 18.04 17.57 2.41
C SER A 239 16.83 16.73 2.86
N PRO A 240 16.84 15.39 2.71
CA PRO A 240 15.77 14.55 3.22
C PRO A 240 15.66 14.70 4.74
N GLN A 241 14.43 14.61 5.27
CA GLN A 241 14.21 14.63 6.72
C GLN A 241 15.04 13.52 7.39
N THR A 242 15.87 13.92 8.34
CA THR A 242 17.04 13.22 8.90
C THR A 242 16.76 11.96 9.72
N GLY A 243 15.50 11.49 9.77
CA GLY A 243 15.11 10.34 10.57
C GLY A 243 15.25 8.98 9.88
N ALA A 244 15.23 8.94 8.54
CA ALA A 244 15.24 7.69 7.79
C ALA A 244 16.61 6.98 7.82
N SER A 245 17.71 7.76 7.75
CA SER A 245 19.07 7.22 7.81
C SER A 245 19.38 6.55 9.15
N LEU A 246 18.90 7.11 10.25
CA LEU A 246 19.09 6.55 11.59
C LEU A 246 18.34 5.23 11.78
N ASN A 247 17.12 5.14 11.25
CA ASN A 247 16.33 3.92 11.30
C ASN A 247 16.99 2.79 10.48
N ILE A 248 17.45 3.10 9.27
CA ILE A 248 18.19 2.14 8.42
C ILE A 248 19.46 1.67 9.14
N TRP A 249 20.24 2.60 9.71
CA TRP A 249 21.43 2.26 10.48
C TRP A 249 21.10 1.34 11.67
N ALA A 250 20.04 1.63 12.43
CA ALA A 250 19.65 0.80 13.58
C ALA A 250 19.19 -0.62 13.17
N ILE A 251 18.60 -0.79 11.99
CA ILE A 251 18.26 -2.10 11.43
C ILE A 251 19.53 -2.88 11.06
N GLU A 252 20.47 -2.24 10.38
CA GLU A 252 21.76 -2.86 10.00
C GLU A 252 22.61 -3.21 11.23
N SER A 253 22.63 -2.33 12.24
CA SER A 253 23.33 -2.58 13.50
C SER A 253 22.77 -3.77 14.25
N GLN A 254 21.44 -3.99 14.25
CA GLN A 254 20.84 -5.18 14.87
C GLN A 254 21.29 -6.49 14.22
N ASP A 255 21.47 -6.51 12.90
CA ASP A 255 21.97 -7.69 12.19
C ASP A 255 23.43 -7.96 12.55
N LYS A 256 24.27 -6.93 12.53
CA LYS A 256 25.69 -7.03 12.93
C LYS A 256 25.85 -7.50 14.38
N ILE A 257 25.06 -6.96 15.31
CA ILE A 257 25.05 -7.40 16.71
C ILE A 257 24.65 -8.87 16.79
N SER A 258 23.66 -9.30 16.02
CA SER A 258 23.23 -10.71 16.00
C SER A 258 24.32 -11.63 15.48
N ASP A 259 25.03 -11.26 14.41
CA ASP A 259 26.12 -12.05 13.84
C ASP A 259 27.28 -12.22 14.83
N ILE A 260 27.60 -11.18 15.60
CA ILE A 260 28.67 -11.21 16.61
C ILE A 260 28.23 -11.97 17.87
N MET A 261 27.02 -11.73 18.38
CA MET A 261 26.57 -12.28 19.66
C MET A 261 26.08 -13.72 19.57
N ASN A 262 25.52 -14.15 18.43
CA ASN A 262 24.95 -15.50 18.32
C ASN A 262 25.97 -16.61 18.60
N PRO A 263 27.21 -16.60 18.07
CA PRO A 263 28.23 -17.59 18.43
C PRO A 263 28.57 -17.60 19.92
N GLN A 264 28.76 -16.41 20.52
CA GLN A 264 29.12 -16.27 21.93
C GLN A 264 28.02 -16.76 22.87
N LEU A 265 26.75 -16.48 22.54
CA LEU A 265 25.60 -16.97 23.29
C LEU A 265 25.41 -18.48 23.16
N LEU A 266 25.64 -19.04 21.97
CA LEU A 266 25.57 -20.48 21.75
C LEU A 266 26.65 -21.24 22.51
N GLU A 267 27.85 -20.67 22.60
CA GLU A 267 28.93 -21.19 23.45
C GLU A 267 28.55 -21.12 24.94
N PHE A 268 28.02 -19.98 25.40
CA PHE A 268 27.57 -19.79 26.79
C PHE A 268 26.50 -20.80 27.22
N TYR A 269 25.49 -21.06 26.38
CA TYR A 269 24.43 -22.04 26.65
C TYR A 269 24.80 -23.48 26.27
N ASN A 270 26.01 -23.70 25.72
CA ASN A 270 26.50 -24.99 25.22
C ASN A 270 25.51 -25.68 24.24
N LYS A 271 25.00 -24.93 23.27
CA LYS A 271 24.06 -25.39 22.24
C LYS A 271 24.65 -25.25 20.84
N LYS A 272 24.24 -26.13 19.92
CA LYS A 272 24.75 -26.13 18.54
C LYS A 272 24.13 -25.05 17.66
N ASN A 273 22.87 -24.72 17.86
CA ASN A 273 22.10 -23.81 17.01
C ASN A 273 21.09 -23.01 17.84
N MET A 274 20.72 -21.82 17.39
CA MET A 274 19.73 -20.94 18.05
C MET A 274 18.37 -21.64 18.26
N ARG A 275 18.00 -22.55 17.34
CA ARG A 275 16.78 -23.38 17.43
C ARG A 275 16.79 -24.37 18.60
N SER A 276 17.95 -24.64 19.18
CA SER A 276 18.13 -25.57 20.30
C SER A 276 18.04 -24.89 21.67
N LEU A 277 17.88 -23.57 21.70
CA LEU A 277 17.59 -22.82 22.91
C LEU A 277 16.15 -23.06 23.35
N SER A 278 15.94 -23.09 24.66
CA SER A 278 14.60 -23.00 25.25
C SER A 278 14.00 -21.61 25.03
N SER A 279 12.68 -21.48 25.22
CA SER A 279 11.99 -20.20 25.06
C SER A 279 12.56 -19.11 25.99
N SER A 280 12.88 -19.46 27.24
CA SER A 280 13.47 -18.49 28.19
C SER A 280 14.89 -18.08 27.80
N GLU A 281 15.73 -19.03 27.38
CA GLU A 281 17.10 -18.73 26.94
C GLU A 281 17.10 -17.86 25.67
N TYR A 282 16.13 -18.09 24.77
CA TYR A 282 15.96 -17.28 23.58
C TYR A 282 15.54 -15.84 23.92
N ASP A 283 14.59 -15.68 24.84
CA ASP A 283 14.13 -14.36 25.29
C ASP A 283 15.27 -13.58 25.99
N GLU A 284 16.07 -14.26 26.82
CA GLU A 284 17.27 -13.67 27.44
C GLU A 284 18.30 -13.23 26.40
N ALA A 285 18.57 -14.06 25.38
CA ALA A 285 19.46 -13.73 24.29
C ALA A 285 18.99 -12.49 23.50
N GLU A 286 17.69 -12.38 23.22
CA GLU A 286 17.10 -11.20 22.57
C GLU A 286 17.15 -9.95 23.45
N ASP A 287 16.92 -10.10 24.75
CA ASP A 287 17.02 -9.02 25.73
C ASP A 287 18.45 -8.46 25.79
N VAL A 288 19.46 -9.32 25.83
CA VAL A 288 20.88 -8.93 25.80
C VAL A 288 21.20 -8.17 24.52
N LYS A 289 20.84 -8.70 23.34
CA LYS A 289 21.08 -8.02 22.05
C LYS A 289 20.40 -6.65 21.98
N THR A 290 19.20 -6.53 22.54
CA THR A 290 18.46 -5.27 22.57
C THR A 290 19.13 -4.24 23.49
N LYS A 291 19.62 -4.66 24.66
CA LYS A 291 20.39 -3.79 25.56
C LYS A 291 21.70 -3.31 24.93
N ILE A 292 22.39 -4.17 24.18
CA ILE A 292 23.59 -3.78 23.42
C ILE A 292 23.24 -2.69 22.42
N LEU A 293 22.17 -2.85 21.63
CA LEU A 293 21.74 -1.83 20.67
C LEU A 293 21.48 -0.47 21.34
N LEU A 294 20.78 -0.46 22.48
CA LEU A 294 20.47 0.76 23.24
C LEU A 294 21.72 1.43 23.84
N SER A 295 22.83 0.71 23.96
CA SER A 295 24.09 1.23 24.50
C SER A 295 25.04 1.84 23.46
N LEU A 296 24.72 1.68 22.17
CA LEU A 296 25.53 2.16 21.05
C LEU A 296 25.14 3.57 20.65
N GLU A 297 26.12 4.36 20.22
CA GLU A 297 25.87 5.70 19.68
C GLU A 297 25.50 5.64 18.19
N PRO A 298 24.67 6.57 17.70
CA PRO A 298 24.29 6.65 16.29
C PRO A 298 25.49 6.75 15.35
N PHE A 299 25.45 5.99 14.26
CA PHE A 299 26.46 5.97 13.20
C PHE A 299 27.86 5.48 13.62
N GLU A 300 27.98 4.84 14.79
CA GLU A 300 29.20 4.16 15.20
C GLU A 300 29.37 2.81 14.44
N GLU A 301 30.60 2.42 14.15
CA GLU A 301 30.89 1.14 13.51
C GLU A 301 30.79 0.00 14.53
N VAL A 302 29.84 -0.92 14.31
CA VAL A 302 29.64 -2.10 15.16
C VAL A 302 30.76 -3.11 14.93
N THR A 303 31.82 -3.04 15.74
CA THR A 303 32.92 -4.01 15.79
C THR A 303 32.77 -4.96 16.98
N GLU A 304 33.43 -6.13 16.92
CA GLU A 304 33.39 -7.13 17.99
C GLU A 304 33.94 -6.58 19.31
N GLU A 305 35.03 -5.82 19.26
CA GLU A 305 35.64 -5.17 20.44
C GLU A 305 34.68 -4.19 21.12
N LEU A 306 33.96 -3.39 20.33
CA LEU A 306 32.99 -2.43 20.84
C LEU A 306 31.83 -3.16 21.52
N VAL A 307 31.26 -4.18 20.88
CA VAL A 307 30.17 -4.98 21.44
C VAL A 307 30.58 -5.63 22.76
N LEU A 308 31.77 -6.23 22.82
CA LEU A 308 32.33 -6.82 24.04
C LEU A 308 32.56 -5.79 25.14
N SER A 309 33.02 -4.58 24.80
CA SER A 309 33.19 -3.51 25.78
C SER A 309 31.86 -3.09 26.41
N LYS A 310 30.78 -3.08 25.62
CA LYS A 310 29.44 -2.69 26.04
C LYS A 310 28.74 -3.77 26.87
N LEU A 311 29.13 -5.04 26.75
CA LEU A 311 28.64 -6.12 27.63
C LEU A 311 28.87 -5.81 29.12
N ASN A 312 30.02 -5.22 29.46
CA ASN A 312 30.33 -4.85 30.85
C ASN A 312 29.43 -3.74 31.38
N THR A 313 28.86 -2.91 30.50
CA THR A 313 28.01 -1.76 30.85
C THR A 313 26.52 -2.03 30.73
N LEU A 314 26.09 -3.24 30.35
CA LEU A 314 24.68 -3.58 30.06
C LEU A 314 23.69 -3.29 31.20
N ASN A 315 24.18 -3.26 32.44
CA ASN A 315 23.36 -3.05 33.63
C ASN A 315 23.41 -1.60 34.14
N SER A 316 23.86 -0.65 33.33
CA SER A 316 23.74 0.76 33.70
C SER A 316 22.26 1.15 33.91
N ILE A 317 22.03 2.13 34.78
CA ILE A 317 20.67 2.57 35.16
C ILE A 317 19.92 3.09 33.93
N ASP A 318 20.60 3.85 33.08
CA ASP A 318 20.01 4.49 31.90
C ASP A 318 19.56 3.44 30.87
N ILE A 319 20.40 2.45 30.56
CA ILE A 319 20.07 1.36 29.63
C ILE A 319 18.88 0.55 30.14
N ASN A 320 18.83 0.27 31.45
CA ASN A 320 17.70 -0.47 32.02
C ASN A 320 16.40 0.33 31.95
N ASN A 321 16.44 1.65 32.13
CA ASN A 321 15.26 2.51 31.96
C ASN A 321 14.77 2.50 30.50
N ASP A 322 15.67 2.66 29.53
CA ASP A 322 15.32 2.61 28.10
C ASP A 322 14.77 1.25 27.69
N PHE A 323 15.32 0.19 28.28
CA PHE A 323 14.85 -1.17 28.06
C PHE A 323 13.47 -1.44 28.69
N ILE A 324 13.16 -0.87 29.87
CA ILE A 324 11.82 -0.92 30.46
C ILE A 324 10.82 -0.16 29.58
N ASN A 325 11.20 1.02 29.08
CA ASN A 325 10.39 1.79 28.14
C ASN A 325 10.11 0.99 26.86
N TYR A 326 11.11 0.29 26.33
CA TYR A 326 10.96 -0.63 25.21
C TYR A 326 9.95 -1.75 25.51
N LYS A 327 10.08 -2.44 26.63
CA LYS A 327 9.15 -3.53 27.01
C LYS A 327 7.71 -3.01 27.18
N ASN A 328 7.55 -1.81 27.73
CA ASN A 328 6.23 -1.17 27.84
C ASN A 328 5.67 -0.82 26.46
N PHE A 329 6.50 -0.29 25.55
CA PHE A 329 6.10 0.05 24.19
C PHE A 329 5.61 -1.18 23.41
N ILE A 330 6.35 -2.30 23.47
CA ILE A 330 5.93 -3.56 22.85
C ILE A 330 4.59 -4.07 23.42
N LYS A 331 4.37 -3.94 24.73
CA LYS A 331 3.09 -4.31 25.36
C LYS A 331 1.94 -3.45 24.85
N VAL A 332 2.15 -2.14 24.70
CA VAL A 332 1.13 -1.22 24.15
C VAL A 332 0.78 -1.61 22.71
N ILE A 333 1.78 -1.84 21.86
CA ILE A 333 1.56 -2.24 20.45
C ILE A 333 0.82 -3.57 20.35
N ASN A 334 1.22 -4.58 21.14
CA ASN A 334 0.53 -5.88 21.14
C ASN A 334 -0.95 -5.74 21.55
N ASN A 335 -1.26 -4.84 22.49
CA ASN A 335 -2.64 -4.55 22.90
C ASN A 335 -3.44 -3.83 21.79
N GLU A 336 -2.81 -2.89 21.06
CA GLU A 336 -3.48 -2.17 19.97
C GLU A 336 -3.79 -3.08 18.77
N ILE A 337 -2.85 -3.96 18.39
CA ILE A 337 -3.00 -4.87 17.24
C ILE A 337 -3.75 -6.16 17.64
N ASN A 338 -4.03 -6.40 18.93
CA ASN A 338 -4.67 -7.60 19.47
C ASN A 338 -4.00 -8.93 19.01
N ARG A 339 -2.68 -8.90 18.78
CA ARG A 339 -1.85 -10.07 18.44
C ARG A 339 -0.41 -9.85 18.87
N SER A 340 0.37 -10.92 18.94
CA SER A 340 1.82 -10.81 19.09
C SER A 340 2.49 -10.33 17.79
N LEU A 341 3.47 -9.45 17.93
CA LEU A 341 4.34 -9.02 16.84
C LEU A 341 5.19 -10.19 16.31
N THR A 342 5.42 -10.19 15.00
CA THR A 342 6.36 -11.10 14.33
C THR A 342 7.81 -10.67 14.58
N SER A 343 8.78 -11.55 14.32
CA SER A 343 10.22 -11.24 14.51
C SER A 343 10.69 -10.04 13.69
N GLU A 344 10.20 -9.89 12.46
CA GLU A 344 10.52 -8.74 11.60
C GLU A 344 9.90 -7.45 12.15
N GLU A 345 8.64 -7.50 12.56
CA GLU A 345 7.96 -6.35 13.16
C GLU A 345 8.66 -5.88 14.44
N ILE A 346 9.07 -6.82 15.31
CA ILE A 346 9.87 -6.52 16.50
C ILE A 346 11.16 -5.79 16.14
N LYS A 347 11.87 -6.23 15.09
CA LYS A 347 13.10 -5.59 14.60
C LYS A 347 12.87 -4.15 14.15
N TYR A 348 11.79 -3.91 13.41
CA TYR A 348 11.40 -2.55 12.99
C TYR A 348 10.97 -1.69 14.18
N THR A 349 10.23 -2.25 15.13
CA THR A 349 9.81 -1.54 16.35
C THR A 349 11.01 -1.14 17.21
N LYS A 350 12.02 -2.02 17.35
CA LYS A 350 13.30 -1.71 18.03
C LYS A 350 14.00 -0.52 17.36
N ALA A 351 14.16 -0.55 16.04
CA ALA A 351 14.81 0.53 15.29
C ALA A 351 14.04 1.86 15.37
N TYR A 352 12.71 1.79 15.36
CA TYR A 352 11.86 2.96 15.55
C TYR A 352 12.03 3.59 16.93
N LEU A 353 12.01 2.78 18.00
CA LEU A 353 12.20 3.29 19.35
C LEU A 353 13.60 3.90 19.51
N TYR A 354 14.64 3.24 19.00
CA TYR A 354 16.00 3.76 19.02
C TYR A 354 16.07 5.15 18.36
N LYS A 355 15.42 5.33 17.20
CA LYS A 355 15.30 6.64 16.54
C LYS A 355 14.65 7.67 17.44
N THR A 356 13.55 7.34 18.14
CA THR A 356 12.84 8.30 19.01
C THR A 356 13.65 8.76 20.21
N VAL A 357 14.58 7.94 20.72
CA VAL A 357 15.47 8.31 21.82
C VAL A 357 16.46 9.40 21.40
N TYR A 358 17.04 9.29 20.19
CA TYR A 358 18.07 10.23 19.71
C TYR A 358 17.52 11.42 18.92
N ILE A 359 16.32 11.29 18.34
CA ILE A 359 15.63 12.37 17.64
C ILE A 359 14.21 12.43 18.21
N PRO A 360 14.03 13.06 19.40
CA PRO A 360 12.70 13.40 19.88
C PRO A 360 12.07 14.42 18.93
N GLU A 361 10.80 14.19 18.56
CA GLU A 361 10.02 15.07 17.68
C GLU A 361 9.75 16.46 18.29
#